data_AF-K2P9P1-F1
#
_entry.id   AF-K2P9P1-F1
#
_cell.length_a   1.000
_cell.length_b   1.000
_cell.length_c   1.000
_cell.angle_alpha   90.00
_cell.angle_beta   90.00
_cell.angle_gamma   90.00
#
_symmetry.space_group_name_H-M   'P 1'
#
loop_
_entity.id
_entity.type
_entity.pdbx_description
1 polymer ?
#
loop_
_entity_poly.entity_id
_entity_poly.type
_entity_poly.pdbx_seq_one_letter_code
_entity_poly.pdbx_strand_id
1 'polypeptide(L)' 'MAGIAREAGLSREQLYRTLSSEGNPTLKTTLAVMKVLGISLTADVAGE' A
#
# COMPACT_ATOMS: atom_id res chain seq x y z
N MET A 1 -10.26 -2.82 -6.96
CA MET A 1 -9.09 -1.92 -7.15
C MET A 1 -9.47 -0.46 -7.34
N ALA A 2 -10.45 -0.11 -8.20
CA ALA A 2 -10.84 1.28 -8.43
C ALA A 2 -11.27 2.08 -7.17
N GLY A 3 -12.07 1.46 -6.30
CA GLY A 3 -12.46 2.05 -5.00
C GLY A 3 -11.26 2.24 -4.08
N ILE A 4 -10.42 1.21 -3.98
CA ILE A 4 -9.19 1.23 -3.17
C ILE A 4 -8.27 2.39 -3.59
N ALA A 5 -8.05 2.59 -4.89
CA ALA A 5 -7.23 3.69 -5.38
C ALA A 5 -7.78 5.04 -4.90
N ARG A 6 -9.08 5.28 -5.06
CA ARG A 6 -9.74 6.51 -4.65
C ARG A 6 -9.63 6.74 -3.14
N GLU A 7 -9.92 5.72 -2.34
CA GLU A 7 -9.91 5.81 -0.87
C GLU A 7 -8.47 5.93 -0.32
N ALA A 8 -7.49 5.35 -0.99
CA ALA A 8 -6.07 5.49 -0.67
C ALA A 8 -5.46 6.81 -1.19
N GLY A 9 -6.23 7.64 -1.92
CA GLY A 9 -5.75 8.90 -2.50
C GLY A 9 -4.80 8.73 -3.69
N LEU A 10 -4.93 7.64 -4.43
CA LEU A 10 -4.11 7.26 -5.58
C LEU A 10 -4.93 7.25 -6.87
N SER A 11 -4.28 7.54 -7.99
CA SER A 11 -4.86 7.17 -9.28
C SER A 11 -4.85 5.64 -9.45
N ARG A 12 -5.74 5.10 -10.27
CA ARG A 12 -5.74 3.65 -10.57
C ARG A 12 -4.40 3.21 -11.16
N GLU A 13 -3.88 4.00 -12.09
CA GLU A 13 -2.60 3.73 -12.73
C GLU A 13 -1.43 3.74 -11.74
N GLN A 14 -1.41 4.72 -10.83
CA GLN A 14 -0.40 4.78 -9.78
C GLN A 14 -0.50 3.55 -8.87
N LEU A 15 -1.71 3.19 -8.43
CA LEU A 15 -1.90 1.99 -7.61
C LEU A 15 -1.39 0.73 -8.32
N TYR A 16 -1.73 0.55 -9.60
CA TYR A 16 -1.27 -0.61 -10.38
C TYR A 16 0.24 -0.62 -10.63
N ARG A 17 0.83 0.52 -11.00
CA ARG A 17 2.28 0.63 -11.26
C ARG A 17 3.09 0.47 -9.98
N THR A 18 2.61 1.00 -8.87
CA THR A 18 3.31 0.97 -7.59
C THR A 18 3.20 -0.40 -6.90
N LEU A 19 2.10 -1.13 -7.06
CA LEU A 19 1.91 -2.47 -6.46
C LEU A 19 2.11 -3.62 -7.47
N SER A 20 2.64 -3.34 -8.66
CA SER A 20 3.03 -4.41 -9.61
C SER A 20 4.28 -5.14 -9.11
N SER A 21 4.61 -6.26 -9.77
CA SER A 21 5.82 -7.04 -9.47
C SER A 21 7.13 -6.25 -9.61
N GLU A 22 7.15 -5.20 -10.44
CA GLU A 22 8.30 -4.31 -10.65
C GLU A 22 8.11 -2.95 -9.96
N GLY A 23 7.05 -2.79 -9.17
CA GLY A 23 6.72 -1.56 -8.49
C GLY A 23 7.69 -1.24 -7.35
N ASN A 24 7.81 0.05 -7.03
CA ASN A 24 8.59 0.52 -5.89
C ASN A 24 7.72 1.42 -4.98
N PRO A 25 6.86 0.82 -4.14
CA PRO A 25 6.01 1.58 -3.24
C PRO A 25 6.80 2.24 -2.13
N THR A 26 6.51 3.53 -1.89
CA THR A 26 6.93 4.16 -0.64
C THR A 26 6.17 3.57 0.54
N LEU A 27 6.76 3.58 1.74
CA LEU A 27 6.07 3.16 2.97
C LEU A 27 4.73 3.88 3.16
N LYS A 28 4.66 5.18 2.84
CA LYS A 28 3.41 5.97 2.88
C LYS A 28 2.33 5.37 1.99
N THR A 29 2.68 5.02 0.76
CA THR A 29 1.74 4.42 -0.19
C THR A 29 1.25 3.05 0.30
N THR A 30 2.17 2.23 0.80
CA THR A 30 1.84 0.90 1.34
C THR A 30 0.86 1.01 2.51
N LEU A 31 1.15 1.87 3.49
CA LEU A 31 0.29 2.07 4.66
C LEU A 31 -1.09 2.63 4.29
N ALA A 32 -1.18 3.53 3.31
CA ALA A 32 -2.46 4.05 2.84
C ALA A 32 -3.35 2.95 2.25
N VAL A 33 -2.78 2.06 1.44
CA VAL A 33 -3.50 0.92 0.86
C VAL A 33 -3.88 -0.10 1.94
N MET A 34 -2.97 -0.42 2.86
CA MET A 34 -3.25 -1.33 3.98
C MET A 34 -4.43 -0.85 4.82
N LYS A 35 -4.49 0.46 5.12
CA LYS A 35 -5.60 1.05 5.88
C LYS A 35 -6.96 0.84 5.20
N VAL A 36 -7.04 1.06 3.89
CA VAL A 36 -8.29 0.86 3.12
C VAL A 36 -8.70 -0.61 3.09
N LEU A 37 -7.73 -1.52 3.08
CA LEU A 37 -7.96 -2.95 3.11
C LEU A 37 -8.24 -3.51 4.51
N GLY A 38 -8.20 -2.67 5.56
CA GLY A 38 -8.36 -3.13 6.94
C GLY A 38 -7.19 -3.95 7.47
N ILE A 39 -5.98 -3.78 6.91
CA ILE A 39 -4.76 -4.50 7.28
C ILE A 39 -3.90 -3.62 8.20
N SER A 40 -3.37 -4.21 9.27
CA SER A 40 -2.41 -3.56 10.18
C SER A 40 -0.98 -4.04 9.94
N LEU A 41 -0.01 -3.15 10.06
CA LEU A 41 1.42 -3.47 10.08
C LEU A 41 1.94 -3.39 11.52
N THR A 42 2.62 -4.42 11.98
CA THR A 42 3.34 -4.43 13.26
C THR A 42 4.81 -4.67 12.97
N ALA A 43 5.68 -3.89 13.60
CA ALA A 43 7.12 -4.15 13.60
C ALA A 43 7.46 -4.96 14.85
N ASP A 44 8.31 -5.96 14.69
CA ASP A 44 8.89 -6.76 15.77
C ASP A 44 10.41 -6.62 15.72
N VAL A 45 11.06 -6.80 16.87
CA VAL A 45 12.53 -6.79 16.91
C VAL A 45 13.01 -8.06 16.21
N ALA A 46 13.82 -7.92 15.17
CA ALA A 46 14.34 -9.05 14.42
C ALA A 46 15.43 -9.78 15.23
N GLY A 47 15.00 -10.59 16.21
CA GLY A 47 15.87 -11.43 17.05
C GLY A 47 16.78 -10.66 18.01
N GLU A 48 16.84 -11.13 19.25
CA GLU A 48 18.01 -10.93 20.11
C GLU A 48 19.10 -11.97 19.74
#